data_AF-A0A9N9Y2D1-F1
#
_entry.id   AF-A0A9N9Y2D1-F1
#
_cell.length_a   1.000
_cell.length_b   1.000
_cell.length_c   1.000
_cell.angle_alpha   90.00
_cell.angle_beta   90.00
_cell.angle_gamma   90.00
#
_symmetry.space_group_name_H-M   'P 1'
#
loop_
_entity.id
_entity.type
_entity.pdbx_description
1 polymer ?
#
loop_
_entity_poly.entity_id
_entity_poly.type
_entity_poly.pdbx_seq_one_letter_code
_entity_poly.pdbx_strand_id
1 'polypeptide(L)'
;MFLEFGDVTGFDMRQNFEIFAFCEQHSKFSIPGVDDLTPGVFTLHVQYSQGISPSIINDHITRHVKSYSVPTQVPSRIFRMPLAFDDGVCRAAIKRYENTIRHQAPWLPNKTEFIKFLAELNGLETVADLLYEASFLVLGLGDVFMGSPCANPIDPRHRLFGSKYNLSRSFTPRGAVGIGGQYMCIYATDSPGGYQLVGRTKEIWDHGCASICSGRDGLIDLGAGSPELVRIEESVLDLTEYESWLAKNKLDIESRKAHQARAISSSPFIEELARPYLQPNSDSGKDNPQLGADTVPGEWIQAMMPGRCYKINVEEGDIVNK
;
A
#
# COMPACT_ATOMS: atom_id res chain seq x y z
N MET A 1 19.94 -7.86 8.83
CA MET A 1 19.45 -7.75 10.23
C MET A 1 18.25 -6.82 10.24
N PHE A 2 17.24 -7.03 11.09
CA PHE A 2 16.15 -6.08 11.28
C PHE A 2 16.25 -5.45 12.66
N LEU A 3 16.15 -4.12 12.71
CA LEU A 3 15.96 -3.36 13.95
C LEU A 3 14.49 -2.95 14.01
N GLU A 4 13.87 -3.11 15.17
CA GLU A 4 12.50 -2.68 15.44
C GLU A 4 12.53 -1.55 16.47
N PHE A 5 11.80 -0.47 16.21
CA PHE A 5 11.78 0.72 17.05
C PHE A 5 10.46 0.76 17.83
N GLY A 6 10.56 0.72 19.17
CA GLY A 6 9.41 0.71 20.09
C GLY A 6 8.65 -0.62 20.15
N ASP A 7 7.51 -0.62 20.85
CA ASP A 7 6.81 -1.86 21.26
C ASP A 7 5.79 -2.41 20.22
N VAL A 8 5.84 -1.94 18.96
CA VAL A 8 5.00 -2.41 17.82
C VAL A 8 3.47 -2.38 18.07
N THR A 9 2.98 -1.65 19.07
CA THR A 9 1.55 -1.59 19.42
C THR A 9 0.72 -0.68 18.51
N GLY A 10 1.36 0.23 17.77
CA GLY A 10 0.72 1.17 16.85
C GLY A 10 1.73 2.14 16.22
N PHE A 11 1.24 2.97 15.28
CA PHE A 11 2.08 4.01 14.67
C PHE A 11 2.35 5.14 15.66
N ASP A 12 3.63 5.41 15.90
CA ASP A 12 4.16 6.57 16.60
C ASP A 12 5.11 7.35 15.67
N MET A 13 4.89 8.65 15.53
CA MET A 13 5.74 9.51 14.69
C MET A 13 7.16 9.61 15.26
N ARG A 14 7.34 9.48 16.58
CA ARG A 14 8.66 9.52 17.22
C ARG A 14 9.58 8.41 16.72
N GLN A 15 9.05 7.22 16.45
CA GLN A 15 9.80 6.11 15.85
C GLN A 15 10.35 6.48 14.47
N ASN A 16 9.58 7.25 13.69
CA ASN A 16 10.04 7.68 12.37
C ASN A 16 11.16 8.73 12.47
N PHE A 17 11.08 9.63 13.44
CA PHE A 17 12.17 10.57 13.76
C PHE A 17 13.43 9.84 14.27
N GLU A 18 13.29 8.77 15.05
CA GLU A 18 14.41 7.94 15.49
C GLU A 18 15.10 7.24 14.32
N ILE A 19 14.34 6.63 13.41
CA ILE A 19 14.91 5.98 12.24
C ILE A 19 15.49 7.03 11.27
N PHE A 20 14.90 8.22 11.16
CA PHE A 20 15.48 9.34 10.40
C PHE A 20 16.86 9.71 10.98
N ALA A 21 16.93 9.97 12.29
CA ALA A 21 18.17 10.36 12.97
C ALA A 21 19.24 9.27 12.86
N PHE A 22 18.85 7.99 12.95
CA PHE A 22 19.76 6.86 12.75
C PHE A 22 20.39 6.90 11.36
N CYS A 23 19.57 7.04 10.32
CA CYS A 23 20.02 7.07 8.92
C CYS A 23 20.84 8.33 8.60
N GLU A 24 20.41 9.50 9.10
CA GLU A 24 21.14 10.75 8.94
C GLU A 24 22.53 10.65 9.59
N GLN A 25 22.61 10.11 10.80
CA GLN A 25 23.88 9.89 11.46
C GLN A 25 24.76 8.90 10.69
N HIS A 26 24.20 7.82 10.14
CA HIS A 26 24.95 6.87 9.31
C HIS A 26 25.48 7.52 8.02
N SER A 27 24.73 8.44 7.43
CA SER A 27 25.16 9.17 6.24
C SER A 27 26.35 10.12 6.51
N LYS A 28 26.44 10.67 7.73
CA LYS A 28 27.54 11.55 8.17
C LYS A 28 28.73 10.75 8.72
N PHE A 29 28.44 9.70 9.46
CA PHE A 29 29.39 8.84 10.16
C PHE A 29 28.98 7.39 9.96
N SER A 30 29.50 6.80 8.87
CA SER A 30 29.13 5.45 8.46
C SER A 30 29.48 4.42 9.53
N ILE A 31 28.55 3.50 9.78
CA ILE A 31 28.73 2.37 10.67
C ILE A 31 29.65 1.38 9.95
N PRO A 32 30.83 1.02 10.52
CA PRO A 32 31.75 0.12 9.84
C PRO A 32 31.11 -1.23 9.55
N GLY A 33 31.18 -1.66 8.29
CA GLY A 33 30.64 -2.94 7.83
C GLY A 33 29.15 -2.95 7.49
N VAL A 34 28.44 -1.82 7.61
CA VAL A 34 27.07 -1.69 7.10
C VAL A 34 27.12 -1.20 5.66
N ASP A 35 26.49 -1.95 4.76
CA ASP A 35 26.47 -1.67 3.32
C ASP A 35 25.28 -0.80 2.93
N ASP A 36 24.10 -1.08 3.52
CA ASP A 36 22.87 -0.36 3.19
C ASP A 36 21.86 -0.37 4.35
N LEU A 37 21.02 0.66 4.35
CA LEU A 37 19.95 0.86 5.31
C LEU A 37 18.63 1.04 4.55
N THR A 38 17.70 0.12 4.71
CA THR A 38 16.36 0.21 4.10
C THR A 38 15.31 0.46 5.18
N PRO A 39 14.82 1.70 5.34
CA PRO A 39 13.86 2.00 6.39
C PRO A 39 12.43 1.61 6.01
N GLY A 40 11.72 1.02 6.96
CA GLY A 40 10.28 0.75 6.91
C GLY A 40 9.49 1.64 7.89
N VAL A 41 8.26 1.23 8.19
CA VAL A 41 7.31 1.98 9.03
C VAL A 41 7.82 2.24 10.46
N PHE A 42 8.28 1.18 11.11
CA PHE A 42 8.87 1.19 12.46
C PHE A 42 10.08 0.25 12.53
N THR A 43 10.54 -0.23 11.38
CA THR A 43 11.67 -1.15 11.26
C THR A 43 12.76 -0.55 10.40
N LEU A 44 14.00 -1.00 10.60
CA LEU A 44 15.12 -0.69 9.75
C LEU A 44 15.80 -1.99 9.34
N HIS A 45 15.83 -2.26 8.04
CA HIS A 45 16.63 -3.34 7.50
C HIS A 45 18.08 -2.87 7.37
N VAL A 46 18.99 -3.57 8.04
CA VAL A 46 20.43 -3.33 7.99
C VAL A 46 21.07 -4.44 7.19
N GLN A 47 21.60 -4.09 6.01
CA GLN A 47 22.46 -4.94 5.22
C GLN A 47 23.91 -4.66 5.60
N TYR A 48 24.70 -5.70 5.85
CA TYR A 48 26.09 -5.58 6.28
C TYR A 48 26.97 -6.58 5.54
N SER A 49 28.26 -6.25 5.46
CA SER A 49 29.21 -6.95 4.60
C SER A 49 29.39 -8.41 5.03
N GLN A 50 29.61 -9.29 4.04
CA GLN A 50 29.89 -10.70 4.29
C GLN A 50 31.17 -10.86 5.13
N GLY A 51 31.20 -11.87 6.00
CA GLY A 51 32.36 -12.19 6.84
C GLY A 51 32.40 -11.44 8.18
N ILE A 52 31.52 -10.45 8.41
CA ILE A 52 31.38 -9.82 9.73
C ILE A 52 30.37 -10.61 10.56
N SER A 53 30.72 -10.93 11.81
CA SER A 53 29.80 -11.64 12.69
C SER A 53 28.64 -10.74 13.13
N PRO A 54 27.43 -11.30 13.34
CA PRO A 54 26.29 -10.53 13.84
C PRO A 54 26.58 -9.81 15.17
N SER A 55 27.43 -10.39 16.03
CA SER A 55 27.82 -9.78 17.31
C SER A 55 28.59 -8.48 17.12
N ILE A 56 29.54 -8.44 16.18
CA ILE A 56 30.33 -7.23 15.88
C ILE A 56 29.43 -6.13 15.34
N ILE A 57 28.51 -6.48 14.42
CA ILE A 57 27.53 -5.52 13.89
C ILE A 57 26.62 -4.99 14.98
N ASN A 58 26.15 -5.85 15.89
CA ASN A 58 25.34 -5.42 17.02
C ASN A 58 26.08 -4.43 17.94
N ASP A 59 27.37 -4.66 18.21
CA ASP A 59 28.20 -3.73 18.98
C ASP A 59 28.35 -2.39 18.25
N HIS A 60 28.54 -2.41 16.93
CA HIS A 60 28.64 -1.20 16.10
C HIS A 60 27.34 -0.39 16.14
N ILE A 61 26.19 -1.07 15.96
CA ILE A 61 24.86 -0.45 16.03
C ILE A 61 24.60 0.11 17.43
N THR A 62 24.97 -0.63 18.49
CA THR A 62 24.78 -0.17 19.87
C THR A 62 25.56 1.11 20.17
N ARG A 63 26.77 1.26 19.61
CA ARG A 63 27.55 2.51 19.70
C ARG A 63 26.92 3.61 18.86
N HIS A 64 26.43 3.28 17.67
CA HIS A 64 25.78 4.24 16.77
C HIS A 64 24.55 4.88 17.39
N VAL A 65 23.67 4.09 18.00
CA VAL A 65 22.46 4.57 18.69
C VAL A 65 22.78 5.56 19.82
N LYS A 66 23.97 5.46 20.44
CA LYS A 66 24.43 6.40 21.48
C LYS A 66 25.11 7.65 20.93
N SER A 67 25.32 7.73 19.61
CA SER A 67 26.11 8.79 18.97
C SER A 67 25.29 9.95 18.43
N TYR A 68 23.96 9.85 18.45
CA TYR A 68 23.05 10.88 17.95
C TYR A 68 21.91 11.15 18.95
N SER A 69 21.26 12.30 18.78
CA SER A 69 19.99 12.63 19.42
C SER A 69 18.89 12.69 18.38
N VAL A 70 17.67 12.34 18.77
CA VAL A 70 16.49 12.49 17.90
C VAL A 70 16.16 13.98 17.77
N PRO A 71 16.09 14.54 16.56
CA PRO A 71 15.74 15.94 16.37
C PRO A 71 14.26 16.17 16.71
N THR A 72 13.87 17.42 16.97
CA THR A 72 12.46 17.81 17.11
C THR A 72 11.82 18.20 15.77
N GLN A 73 12.64 18.52 14.78
CA GLN A 73 12.23 18.95 13.44
C GLN A 73 13.04 18.23 12.37
N VAL A 74 12.38 17.85 11.27
CA VAL A 74 13.03 17.30 10.09
C VAL A 74 12.58 18.06 8.84
N PRO A 75 13.47 18.29 7.84
CA PRO A 75 13.06 18.83 6.55
C PRO A 75 11.95 17.97 5.95
N SER A 76 10.93 18.59 5.36
CA SER A 76 9.79 17.87 4.79
C SER A 76 9.34 18.50 3.48
N ARG A 77 8.60 17.76 2.65
CA ARG A 77 7.96 18.30 1.43
C ARG A 77 6.49 17.93 1.41
N ILE A 78 5.64 18.84 0.97
CA ILE A 78 4.22 18.60 0.78
C ILE A 78 3.94 18.43 -0.71
N PHE A 79 3.52 17.23 -1.09
CA PHE A 79 3.12 16.84 -2.44
C PHE A 79 1.60 16.90 -2.54
N ARG A 80 1.07 17.89 -3.26
CA ARG A 80 -0.35 17.94 -3.57
C ARG A 80 -0.59 17.29 -4.92
N MET A 81 -1.37 16.22 -4.92
CA MET A 81 -1.57 15.35 -6.08
C MET A 81 -3.06 15.15 -6.38
N PRO A 82 -3.45 14.96 -7.65
CA PRO A 82 -4.84 14.80 -8.00
C PRO A 82 -5.26 13.34 -7.76
N LEU A 83 -6.45 13.10 -7.25
CA LEU A 83 -7.01 11.75 -7.14
C LEU A 83 -8.25 11.62 -8.03
N ALA A 84 -8.18 10.73 -9.01
CA ALA A 84 -9.36 10.21 -9.69
C ALA A 84 -9.92 9.08 -8.82
N PHE A 85 -10.84 9.42 -7.93
CA PHE A 85 -11.51 8.46 -7.04
C PHE A 85 -12.40 7.52 -7.85
N ASP A 86 -12.38 6.23 -7.48
CA ASP A 86 -13.09 5.15 -8.16
C ASP A 86 -12.98 5.26 -9.69
N ASP A 87 -11.76 5.15 -10.24
CA ASP A 87 -11.56 5.22 -11.68
C ASP A 87 -11.81 3.87 -12.39
N GLY A 88 -12.10 3.95 -13.69
CA GLY A 88 -12.41 2.75 -14.48
C GLY A 88 -11.24 1.78 -14.67
N VAL A 89 -10.00 2.25 -14.55
CA VAL A 89 -8.80 1.41 -14.74
C VAL A 89 -8.54 0.55 -13.50
N CYS A 90 -8.68 1.14 -12.31
CA CYS A 90 -8.66 0.43 -11.04
C CYS A 90 -9.81 -0.59 -10.96
N ARG A 91 -11.04 -0.22 -11.37
CA ARG A 91 -12.15 -1.18 -11.47
C ARG A 91 -11.84 -2.35 -12.41
N ALA A 92 -11.24 -2.09 -13.57
CA ALA A 92 -10.84 -3.14 -14.50
C ALA A 92 -9.78 -4.08 -13.91
N ALA A 93 -8.84 -3.55 -13.13
CA ALA A 93 -7.83 -4.35 -12.42
C ALA A 93 -8.45 -5.24 -11.33
N ILE A 94 -9.43 -4.71 -10.58
CA ILE A 94 -10.21 -5.50 -9.61
C ILE A 94 -10.99 -6.60 -10.35
N LYS A 95 -11.64 -6.29 -11.48
CA LYS A 95 -12.37 -7.29 -12.27
C LYS A 95 -11.45 -8.38 -12.82
N ARG A 96 -10.24 -8.01 -13.25
CA ARG A 96 -9.21 -8.99 -13.64
C ARG A 96 -8.84 -9.91 -12.49
N TYR A 97 -8.64 -9.37 -11.29
CA TYR A 97 -8.36 -10.20 -10.11
C TYR A 97 -9.48 -11.18 -9.80
N GLU A 98 -10.72 -10.73 -9.84
CA GLU A 98 -11.93 -11.55 -9.63
C GLU A 98 -11.95 -12.75 -10.60
N ASN A 99 -11.73 -12.48 -11.89
CA ASN A 99 -11.80 -13.52 -12.93
C ASN A 99 -10.62 -14.48 -12.92
N THR A 100 -9.44 -14.06 -12.43
CA THR A 100 -8.19 -14.83 -12.63
C THR A 100 -7.63 -15.45 -11.36
N ILE A 101 -7.85 -14.85 -10.18
CA ILE A 101 -7.19 -15.26 -8.93
C ILE A 101 -8.21 -15.74 -7.91
N ARG A 102 -9.10 -14.84 -7.47
CA ARG A 102 -10.09 -15.14 -6.42
C ARG A 102 -11.41 -14.47 -6.76
N HIS A 103 -12.41 -15.28 -7.07
CA HIS A 103 -13.74 -14.81 -7.49
C HIS A 103 -14.62 -14.31 -6.33
N GLN A 104 -14.36 -14.75 -5.09
CA GLN A 104 -15.17 -14.39 -3.92
C GLN A 104 -14.31 -14.01 -2.73
N ALA A 105 -14.55 -12.81 -2.19
CA ALA A 105 -13.98 -12.29 -0.95
C ALA A 105 -14.85 -11.12 -0.43
N PRO A 106 -14.75 -10.74 0.86
CA PRO A 106 -15.53 -9.62 1.42
C PRO A 106 -15.33 -8.30 0.69
N TRP A 107 -14.13 -8.09 0.14
CA TRP A 107 -13.73 -6.87 -0.55
C TRP A 107 -14.03 -6.88 -2.06
N LEU A 108 -14.78 -7.86 -2.57
CA LEU A 108 -15.09 -8.00 -4.00
C LEU A 108 -16.55 -7.69 -4.34
N PRO A 109 -16.81 -7.20 -5.57
CA PRO A 109 -18.08 -6.57 -5.96
C PRO A 109 -19.33 -7.42 -5.78
N ASN A 110 -19.24 -8.74 -5.96
CA ASN A 110 -20.39 -9.66 -5.83
C ASN A 110 -20.84 -9.89 -4.37
N LYS A 111 -20.18 -9.25 -3.39
CA LYS A 111 -20.59 -9.24 -1.98
C LYS A 111 -20.86 -7.81 -1.48
N THR A 112 -19.97 -6.87 -1.80
CA THR A 112 -20.11 -5.41 -1.61
C THR A 112 -19.15 -4.70 -2.57
N GLU A 113 -19.52 -3.59 -3.22
CA GLU A 113 -18.55 -2.78 -3.98
C GLU A 113 -17.36 -2.42 -3.09
N PHE A 114 -16.12 -2.60 -3.56
CA PHE A 114 -14.92 -2.52 -2.71
C PHE A 114 -14.86 -1.25 -1.83
N ILE A 115 -15.13 -0.10 -2.44
CA ILE A 115 -15.11 1.21 -1.77
C ILE A 115 -16.20 1.29 -0.69
N LYS A 116 -17.38 0.73 -0.98
CA LYS A 116 -18.48 0.62 -0.03
C LYS A 116 -18.14 -0.31 1.12
N PHE A 117 -17.48 -1.44 0.85
CA PHE A 117 -16.97 -2.34 1.89
C PHE A 117 -16.01 -1.60 2.84
N LEU A 118 -15.06 -0.84 2.30
CA LEU A 118 -14.12 -0.08 3.11
C LEU A 118 -14.83 1.01 3.94
N ALA A 119 -15.82 1.70 3.37
CA ALA A 119 -16.62 2.69 4.08
C ALA A 119 -17.43 2.07 5.23
N GLU A 120 -18.19 1.01 4.95
CA GLU A 120 -19.02 0.28 5.93
C GLU A 120 -18.20 -0.25 7.09
N LEU A 121 -17.05 -0.87 6.80
CA LEU A 121 -16.12 -1.40 7.81
C LEU A 121 -15.61 -0.31 8.76
N ASN A 122 -15.61 0.94 8.32
CA ASN A 122 -15.15 2.10 9.07
C ASN A 122 -16.26 2.97 9.66
N GLY A 123 -17.53 2.57 9.44
CA GLY A 123 -18.72 3.31 9.88
C GLY A 123 -18.87 4.65 9.15
N LEU A 124 -18.52 4.68 7.87
CA LEU A 124 -18.57 5.85 6.99
C LEU A 124 -19.58 5.62 5.86
N GLU A 125 -20.16 6.70 5.34
CA GLU A 125 -20.97 6.65 4.11
C GLU A 125 -20.09 6.51 2.87
N THR A 126 -18.97 7.23 2.85
CA THR A 126 -17.95 7.17 1.81
C THR A 126 -16.57 7.36 2.43
N VAL A 127 -15.54 6.83 1.77
CA VAL A 127 -14.14 7.10 2.12
C VAL A 127 -13.55 8.26 1.31
N ALA A 128 -14.28 8.78 0.31
CA ALA A 128 -13.76 9.80 -0.60
C ALA A 128 -13.32 11.07 0.14
N ASP A 129 -14.21 11.65 0.95
CA ASP A 129 -13.95 12.91 1.66
C ASP A 129 -12.73 12.76 2.59
N LEU A 130 -12.67 11.65 3.33
CA LEU A 130 -11.54 11.33 4.19
C LEU A 130 -10.23 11.23 3.40
N LEU A 131 -10.23 10.64 2.21
CA LEU A 131 -9.02 10.56 1.37
C LEU A 131 -8.60 11.93 0.83
N TYR A 132 -9.56 12.82 0.55
CA TYR A 132 -9.28 14.18 0.08
C TYR A 132 -8.85 15.14 1.21
N GLU A 133 -9.25 14.87 2.44
CA GLU A 133 -8.90 15.68 3.63
C GLU A 133 -7.62 15.19 4.32
N ALA A 134 -7.17 13.97 4.04
CA ALA A 134 -6.01 13.39 4.70
C ALA A 134 -4.67 13.86 4.10
N SER A 135 -3.76 14.24 5.01
CA SER A 135 -2.33 14.34 4.73
C SER A 135 -1.62 13.05 5.13
N PHE A 136 -0.96 12.40 4.18
CA PHE A 136 -0.30 11.11 4.36
C PHE A 136 1.21 11.28 4.49
N LEU A 137 1.78 10.96 5.66
CA LEU A 137 3.23 10.94 5.86
C LEU A 137 3.84 9.68 5.25
N VAL A 138 4.79 9.85 4.33
CA VAL A 138 5.56 8.76 3.73
C VAL A 138 6.51 8.16 4.78
N LEU A 139 6.35 6.89 5.11
CA LEU A 139 7.15 6.20 6.14
C LEU A 139 8.25 5.33 5.54
N GLY A 140 8.09 4.94 4.28
CA GLY A 140 9.05 4.12 3.55
C GLY A 140 8.77 4.18 2.05
N LEU A 141 9.73 3.72 1.26
CA LEU A 141 9.65 3.71 -0.20
C LEU A 141 9.81 2.29 -0.72
N GLY A 142 9.26 2.04 -1.90
CA GLY A 142 9.27 0.72 -2.52
C GLY A 142 8.17 -0.21 -2.00
N ASP A 143 6.99 0.32 -1.64
CA ASP A 143 5.76 -0.43 -1.29
C ASP A 143 4.66 -0.21 -2.36
N VAL A 144 4.77 -0.76 -3.58
CA VAL A 144 5.82 -1.69 -4.04
C VAL A 144 6.55 -1.17 -5.29
N PHE A 145 7.87 -1.34 -5.31
CA PHE A 145 8.79 -0.94 -6.39
C PHE A 145 8.92 0.57 -6.62
N MET A 146 10.03 0.98 -7.25
CA MET A 146 10.21 2.29 -7.91
C MET A 146 9.71 3.49 -7.09
N GLY A 147 10.17 3.61 -5.84
CA GLY A 147 9.82 4.76 -5.00
C GLY A 147 8.35 4.83 -4.55
N SER A 148 7.53 3.80 -4.80
CA SER A 148 6.14 3.74 -4.34
C SER A 148 6.08 3.92 -2.82
N PRO A 149 5.35 4.93 -2.31
CA PRO A 149 5.36 5.25 -0.89
C PRO A 149 4.53 4.25 -0.10
N CYS A 150 5.00 3.88 1.09
CA CYS A 150 4.15 3.41 2.18
C CYS A 150 3.88 4.61 3.08
N ALA A 151 2.66 5.13 3.09
CA ALA A 151 2.32 6.33 3.83
C ALA A 151 1.19 6.09 4.84
N ASN A 152 1.07 6.92 5.86
CA ASN A 152 0.03 6.81 6.89
C ASN A 152 -0.55 8.20 7.19
N PRO A 153 -1.87 8.35 7.38
CA PRO A 153 -2.44 9.62 7.79
C PRO A 153 -1.85 10.14 9.10
N ILE A 154 -1.41 11.41 9.08
CA ILE A 154 -0.93 12.09 10.29
C ILE A 154 -2.06 12.26 11.29
N ASP A 155 -3.27 12.57 10.83
CA ASP A 155 -4.47 12.58 11.65
C ASP A 155 -4.94 11.14 11.93
N PRO A 156 -4.92 10.67 13.19
CA PRO A 156 -5.39 9.32 13.51
C PRO A 156 -6.86 9.06 13.15
N ARG A 157 -7.69 10.10 12.98
CA ARG A 157 -9.10 9.98 12.58
C ARG A 157 -9.27 9.53 11.13
N HIS A 158 -8.24 9.73 10.31
CA HIS A 158 -8.19 9.33 8.91
C HIS A 158 -7.60 7.92 8.70
N ARG A 159 -7.17 7.25 9.76
CA ARG A 159 -6.61 5.88 9.66
C ARG A 159 -7.73 4.88 9.50
N LEU A 160 -7.94 4.42 8.26
CA LEU A 160 -8.94 3.41 7.94
C LEU A 160 -8.53 2.03 8.47
N PHE A 161 -9.50 1.24 8.89
CA PHE A 161 -9.34 -0.19 9.10
C PHE A 161 -9.65 -0.92 7.81
N GLY A 162 -8.85 -1.94 7.50
CA GLY A 162 -8.99 -2.71 6.27
C GLY A 162 -7.98 -3.83 6.22
N SER A 163 -8.05 -4.64 5.17
CA SER A 163 -7.11 -5.73 4.94
C SER A 163 -6.41 -5.56 3.61
N LYS A 164 -5.20 -6.11 3.48
CA LYS A 164 -4.60 -6.35 2.17
C LYS A 164 -5.33 -7.55 1.51
N TYR A 165 -5.25 -7.63 0.19
CA TYR A 165 -5.76 -8.74 -0.59
C TYR A 165 -5.14 -10.06 -0.12
N ASN A 166 -5.96 -11.11 -0.08
CA ASN A 166 -5.52 -12.49 0.16
C ASN A 166 -6.16 -13.40 -0.89
N LEU A 167 -5.47 -13.91 -1.92
CA LEU A 167 -4.10 -13.64 -2.36
C LEU A 167 -3.96 -12.25 -2.98
N SER A 168 -2.74 -11.73 -3.11
CA SER A 168 -2.47 -10.45 -3.80
C SER A 168 -2.80 -10.51 -5.30
N ARG A 169 -3.00 -9.34 -5.91
CA ARG A 169 -3.14 -9.21 -7.36
C ARG A 169 -1.79 -9.43 -8.02
N SER A 170 -1.79 -10.07 -9.20
CA SER A 170 -0.63 -10.15 -10.08
C SER A 170 -0.43 -8.89 -10.93
N PHE A 171 -1.46 -8.05 -11.05
CA PHE A 171 -1.43 -6.82 -11.83
C PHE A 171 -2.22 -5.71 -11.12
N THR A 172 -1.60 -4.54 -11.03
CA THR A 172 -2.12 -3.28 -10.50
C THR A 172 -1.62 -2.18 -11.43
N PRO A 173 -2.49 -1.30 -11.94
CA PRO A 173 -2.10 -0.31 -12.92
C PRO A 173 -1.24 0.78 -12.28
N ARG A 174 -0.27 1.29 -13.04
CA ARG A 174 0.53 2.45 -12.69
C ARG A 174 -0.34 3.66 -12.30
N GLY A 175 0.08 4.36 -11.27
CA GLY A 175 -0.59 5.49 -10.64
C GLY A 175 -1.71 5.08 -9.68
N ALA A 176 -2.05 3.78 -9.56
CA ALA A 176 -3.14 3.36 -8.68
C ALA A 176 -2.85 3.79 -7.24
N VAL A 177 -3.87 4.25 -6.54
CA VAL A 177 -3.80 4.57 -5.11
C VAL A 177 -4.48 3.44 -4.36
N GLY A 178 -3.77 2.87 -3.38
CA GLY A 178 -4.23 1.74 -2.59
C GLY A 178 -4.27 2.04 -1.10
N ILE A 179 -5.22 1.43 -0.38
CA ILE A 179 -5.31 1.43 1.08
C ILE A 179 -5.14 0.01 1.61
N GLY A 180 -4.18 -0.21 2.50
CA GLY A 180 -3.83 -1.51 3.07
C GLY A 180 -3.77 -1.43 4.59
N GLY A 181 -4.89 -1.75 5.24
CA GLY A 181 -5.08 -1.35 6.65
C GLY A 181 -5.15 0.18 6.73
N GLN A 182 -4.38 0.77 7.64
CA GLN A 182 -4.29 2.23 7.78
C GLN A 182 -3.35 2.90 6.77
N TYR A 183 -2.55 2.12 6.04
CA TYR A 183 -1.52 2.64 5.15
C TYR A 183 -2.06 2.93 3.76
N MET A 184 -1.54 3.96 3.13
CA MET A 184 -1.74 4.32 1.74
C MET A 184 -0.50 3.99 0.92
N CYS A 185 -0.68 3.57 -0.33
CA CYS A 185 0.38 3.52 -1.32
C CYS A 185 -0.04 4.08 -2.67
N ILE A 186 0.95 4.48 -3.47
CA ILE A 186 0.78 4.81 -4.89
C ILE A 186 1.69 3.89 -5.69
N TYR A 187 1.11 3.17 -6.65
CA TYR A 187 1.85 2.23 -7.50
C TYR A 187 2.60 2.98 -8.60
N ALA A 188 3.92 3.10 -8.48
CA ALA A 188 4.76 3.84 -9.44
C ALA A 188 4.83 3.19 -10.84
N THR A 189 4.55 1.89 -10.93
CA THR A 189 4.59 1.11 -12.17
C THR A 189 3.50 0.04 -12.18
N ASP A 190 3.27 -0.58 -13.34
CA ASP A 190 2.41 -1.75 -13.42
C ASP A 190 3.05 -2.91 -12.64
N SER A 191 2.39 -3.39 -11.58
CA SER A 191 3.01 -4.36 -10.67
C SER A 191 2.01 -5.27 -9.96
N PRO A 192 2.47 -6.36 -9.33
CA PRO A 192 1.69 -7.03 -8.28
C PRO A 192 1.30 -6.07 -7.16
N GLY A 193 0.21 -6.37 -6.44
CA GLY A 193 -0.26 -5.47 -5.40
C GLY A 193 -1.27 -6.10 -4.43
N GLY A 194 -1.12 -5.77 -3.15
CA GLY A 194 -2.01 -6.22 -2.09
C GLY A 194 -2.95 -5.14 -1.53
N TYR A 195 -2.69 -3.86 -1.79
CA TYR A 195 -3.50 -2.77 -1.21
C TYR A 195 -4.83 -2.68 -1.94
N GLN A 196 -5.85 -2.22 -1.25
CA GLN A 196 -7.17 -2.11 -1.84
C GLN A 196 -7.31 -0.82 -2.67
N LEU A 197 -7.70 -0.93 -3.94
CA LEU A 197 -7.60 0.18 -4.88
C LEU A 197 -8.77 1.16 -4.73
N VAL A 198 -8.47 2.41 -4.38
CA VAL A 198 -9.47 3.47 -4.15
C VAL A 198 -9.57 4.48 -5.31
N GLY A 199 -8.56 4.52 -6.18
CA GLY A 199 -8.52 5.46 -7.29
C GLY A 199 -7.16 5.48 -7.97
N ARG A 200 -6.86 6.53 -8.72
CA ARG A 200 -5.58 6.70 -9.41
C ARG A 200 -5.11 8.15 -9.38
N THR A 201 -3.81 8.33 -9.36
CA THR A 201 -3.15 9.64 -9.38
C THR A 201 -2.15 9.75 -10.53
N LYS A 202 -1.42 10.87 -10.60
CA LYS A 202 -0.34 11.08 -11.57
C LYS A 202 0.87 10.20 -11.29
N GLU A 203 1.72 10.04 -12.30
CA GLU A 203 2.95 9.27 -12.19
C GLU A 203 3.87 9.90 -11.13
N ILE A 204 4.40 9.07 -10.23
CA ILE A 204 5.25 9.49 -9.10
C ILE A 204 6.73 9.16 -9.31
N TRP A 205 7.05 8.48 -10.42
CA TRP A 205 8.40 8.03 -10.72
C TRP A 205 8.80 8.47 -12.12
N ASP A 206 9.99 9.06 -12.21
CA ASP A 206 10.65 9.40 -13.46
C ASP A 206 12.02 8.72 -13.46
N HIS A 207 12.35 7.99 -14.53
CA HIS A 207 13.66 7.35 -14.68
C HIS A 207 14.80 8.35 -14.93
N GLY A 208 14.48 9.55 -15.43
CA GLY A 208 15.46 10.59 -15.76
C GLY A 208 15.68 11.65 -14.68
N CYS A 209 14.83 11.69 -13.65
CA CYS A 209 14.90 12.64 -12.53
C CYS A 209 14.87 11.92 -11.18
N ALA A 210 15.35 12.57 -10.12
CA ALA A 210 15.17 12.04 -8.76
C ALA A 210 13.68 11.84 -8.48
N SER A 211 13.30 10.64 -8.02
CA SER A 211 11.95 10.25 -7.56
C SER A 211 11.20 11.40 -6.88
N ILE A 212 9.90 11.58 -7.19
CA ILE A 212 9.07 12.62 -6.57
C ILE A 212 9.15 12.49 -5.04
N CYS A 213 9.13 11.26 -4.52
CA CYS A 213 9.39 10.96 -3.12
C CYS A 213 10.87 10.58 -2.89
N SER A 214 11.79 11.54 -2.98
CA SER A 214 13.20 11.32 -2.60
C SER A 214 13.39 11.47 -1.08
N GLY A 215 12.90 10.51 -0.29
CA GLY A 215 13.02 10.50 1.18
C GLY A 215 11.72 10.15 1.92
N ARG A 216 11.82 9.94 3.23
CA ARG A 216 10.69 9.62 4.14
C ARG A 216 9.98 10.85 4.70
N ASP A 217 10.27 12.00 4.13
CA ASP A 217 9.89 13.25 4.76
C ASP A 217 8.80 13.96 3.94
N GLY A 218 8.15 13.22 3.04
CA GLY A 218 7.05 13.71 2.22
C GLY A 218 5.71 13.58 2.92
N LEU A 219 4.91 14.65 2.94
CA LEU A 219 3.46 14.59 3.11
C LEU A 219 2.81 14.54 1.73
N ILE A 220 1.86 13.64 1.53
CA ILE A 220 1.06 13.56 0.31
C ILE A 220 -0.35 14.01 0.66
N ASP A 221 -0.81 15.09 0.03
CA ASP A 221 -2.19 15.56 0.08
C ASP A 221 -2.87 15.16 -1.24
N LEU A 222 -3.93 14.35 -1.16
CA LEU A 222 -4.72 14.00 -2.33
C LEU A 222 -5.86 15.01 -2.44
N GLY A 223 -5.96 15.73 -3.55
CA GLY A 223 -6.94 16.81 -3.73
C GLY A 223 -7.74 16.68 -5.01
N ALA A 224 -8.88 17.37 -5.04
CA ALA A 224 -9.67 17.61 -6.25
C ALA A 224 -9.35 19.00 -6.84
N GLY A 225 -9.11 19.06 -8.15
CA GLY A 225 -9.38 20.28 -8.94
C GLY A 225 -8.40 21.46 -8.86
N SER A 226 -7.10 21.26 -8.60
CA SER A 226 -6.11 22.33 -8.82
C SER A 226 -5.77 22.50 -10.32
N PRO A 227 -5.61 23.73 -10.85
CA PRO A 227 -5.18 23.97 -12.23
C PRO A 227 -3.76 23.45 -12.51
N GLU A 228 -2.91 23.42 -11.48
CA GLU A 228 -1.64 22.69 -11.51
C GLU A 228 -1.85 21.33 -10.86
N LEU A 229 -1.73 20.28 -11.66
CA LEU A 229 -2.07 18.92 -11.24
C LEU A 229 -1.16 18.38 -10.14
N VAL A 230 0.11 18.81 -10.07
CA VAL A 230 1.06 18.42 -9.02
C VAL A 230 1.75 19.66 -8.49
N ARG A 231 1.76 19.83 -7.16
CA ARG A 231 2.50 20.90 -6.47
C ARG A 231 3.40 20.31 -5.41
N ILE A 232 4.60 20.88 -5.27
CA ILE A 232 5.59 20.48 -4.28
C ILE A 232 5.99 21.73 -3.51
N GLU A 233 5.84 21.69 -2.19
CA GLU A 233 6.24 22.76 -1.29
C GLU A 233 7.24 22.25 -0.28
N GLU A 234 8.37 22.96 -0.12
CA GLU A 234 9.30 22.70 0.98
C GLU A 234 8.65 23.10 2.31
N SER A 235 8.88 22.30 3.33
CA SER A 235 8.27 22.43 4.64
C SER A 235 9.18 21.84 5.72
N VAL A 236 8.69 21.80 6.95
CA VAL A 236 9.35 21.17 8.10
C VAL A 236 8.29 20.38 8.86
N LEU A 237 8.61 19.14 9.21
CA LEU A 237 7.78 18.35 10.10
C LEU A 237 8.29 18.56 11.53
N ASP A 238 7.46 19.12 12.40
CA ASP A 238 7.76 19.38 13.81
C ASP A 238 7.03 18.39 14.72
N LEU A 239 7.81 17.57 15.43
CA LEU A 239 7.29 16.54 16.32
C LEU A 239 6.56 17.15 17.53
N THR A 240 7.06 18.27 18.06
CA THR A 240 6.47 18.93 19.24
C THR A 240 5.13 19.57 18.88
N GLU A 241 5.04 20.19 17.71
CA GLU A 241 3.79 20.72 17.18
C GLU A 241 2.76 19.60 16.96
N TYR A 242 3.17 18.50 16.34
CA TYR A 242 2.30 17.34 16.11
C TYR A 242 1.81 16.70 17.41
N GLU A 243 2.69 16.49 18.40
CA GLU A 243 2.31 15.96 19.71
C GLU A 243 1.35 16.91 20.46
N SER A 244 1.57 18.22 20.35
CA SER A 244 0.67 19.23 20.90
C SER A 244 -0.70 19.21 20.21
N TRP A 245 -0.72 19.05 18.89
CA TRP A 245 -1.94 18.92 18.10
C TRP A 245 -2.71 17.64 18.48
N LEU A 246 -2.03 16.51 18.67
CA LEU A 246 -2.66 15.26 19.15
C LEU A 246 -3.30 15.45 20.52
N ALA A 247 -2.60 16.11 21.45
CA ALA A 247 -3.13 16.38 22.79
C ALA A 247 -4.39 17.26 22.73
N LYS A 248 -4.39 18.29 21.89
CA LYS A 248 -5.53 19.20 21.69
C LYS A 248 -6.75 18.49 21.09
N ASN A 249 -6.55 17.52 20.19
CA ASN A 249 -7.61 16.81 19.48
C ASN A 249 -7.94 15.44 20.09
N LYS A 250 -7.42 15.13 21.28
CA LYS A 250 -7.48 13.80 21.90
C LYS A 250 -8.91 13.25 21.98
N LEU A 251 -9.87 14.06 22.43
CA LEU A 251 -11.26 13.64 22.59
C LEU A 251 -11.92 13.25 21.26
N ASP A 252 -11.67 14.03 20.21
CA ASP A 252 -12.21 13.74 18.86
C ASP A 252 -11.57 12.47 18.28
N ILE A 253 -10.26 12.31 18.48
CA ILE A 253 -9.52 11.11 18.07
C ILE A 253 -10.07 9.87 18.79
N GLU A 254 -10.28 9.94 20.10
CA GLU A 254 -10.83 8.83 20.90
C GLU A 254 -12.28 8.52 20.50
N SER A 255 -13.10 9.55 20.27
CA SER A 255 -14.47 9.40 19.77
C SER A 255 -14.51 8.68 18.42
N ARG A 256 -13.66 9.11 17.46
CA ARG A 256 -13.56 8.49 16.13
C ARG A 256 -13.10 7.04 16.21
N LYS A 257 -12.08 6.74 17.02
CA LYS A 257 -11.59 5.37 17.25
C LYS A 257 -12.67 4.49 17.87
N ALA A 258 -13.42 5.00 18.86
CA ALA A 258 -14.52 4.26 19.46
C ALA A 258 -15.66 4.00 18.46
N HIS A 259 -15.98 4.96 17.59
CA HIS A 259 -16.94 4.78 16.51
C HIS A 259 -16.50 3.72 15.51
N GLN A 260 -15.24 3.78 15.07
CA GLN A 260 -14.65 2.79 14.18
C GLN A 260 -14.65 1.39 14.81
N ALA A 261 -14.26 1.27 16.08
CA ALA A 261 -14.25 0.00 16.80
C ALA A 261 -15.65 -0.62 16.89
N ARG A 262 -16.69 0.20 17.13
CA ARG A 262 -18.08 -0.26 17.07
C ARG A 262 -18.45 -0.77 15.69
N ALA A 263 -18.16 0.00 14.63
CA ALA A 263 -18.45 -0.40 13.25
C ALA A 263 -17.76 -1.72 12.86
N ILE A 264 -16.48 -1.87 13.22
CA ILE A 264 -15.72 -3.11 13.05
C ILE A 264 -16.41 -4.25 13.81
N SER A 265 -16.71 -4.09 15.10
CA SER A 265 -17.32 -5.14 15.91
C SER A 265 -18.71 -5.58 15.43
N SER A 266 -19.46 -4.68 14.79
CA SER A 266 -20.77 -4.97 14.19
C SER A 266 -20.69 -5.40 12.72
N SER A 267 -19.50 -5.42 12.12
CA SER A 267 -19.36 -5.70 10.69
C SER A 267 -19.54 -7.20 10.40
N PRO A 268 -20.41 -7.56 9.44
CA PRO A 268 -20.64 -8.96 9.07
C PRO A 268 -19.42 -9.61 8.41
N PHE A 269 -18.40 -8.81 8.06
CA PHE A 269 -17.25 -9.24 7.28
C PHE A 269 -16.06 -9.67 8.14
N ILE A 270 -16.01 -9.34 9.45
CA ILE A 270 -14.80 -9.54 10.28
C ILE A 270 -14.39 -11.01 10.35
N GLU A 271 -15.34 -11.92 10.56
CA GLU A 271 -15.04 -13.35 10.58
C GLU A 271 -14.51 -13.83 9.22
N GLU A 272 -15.08 -13.35 8.12
CA GLU A 272 -14.63 -13.74 6.77
C GLU A 272 -13.24 -13.15 6.44
N LEU A 273 -12.95 -11.93 6.90
CA LEU A 273 -11.64 -11.29 6.74
C LEU A 273 -10.54 -12.01 7.51
N ALA A 274 -10.87 -12.60 8.67
CA ALA A 274 -9.93 -13.37 9.48
C ALA A 274 -9.66 -14.78 8.94
N ARG A 275 -10.49 -15.30 8.02
CA ARG A 275 -10.33 -16.66 7.49
C ARG A 275 -9.15 -16.75 6.52
N PRO A 276 -8.30 -17.80 6.65
CA PRO A 276 -7.29 -18.07 5.64
C PRO A 276 -7.97 -18.36 4.29
N TYR A 277 -7.30 -18.03 3.19
CA TYR A 277 -7.80 -18.40 1.88
C TYR A 277 -7.62 -19.90 1.69
N LEU A 278 -8.73 -20.62 1.62
CA LEU A 278 -8.76 -22.01 1.20
C LEU A 278 -9.00 -22.03 -0.30
N GLN A 279 -8.02 -22.51 -1.06
CA GLN A 279 -8.27 -22.78 -2.48
C GLN A 279 -9.42 -23.79 -2.57
N PRO A 280 -10.46 -23.50 -3.38
CA PRO A 280 -11.41 -24.54 -3.75
C PRO A 280 -10.61 -25.73 -4.29
N ASN A 281 -11.00 -26.96 -3.94
CA ASN A 281 -10.43 -28.14 -4.57
C ASN A 281 -10.43 -27.90 -6.07
N SER A 282 -9.25 -27.81 -6.66
CA SER A 282 -9.14 -27.83 -8.10
C SER A 282 -9.57 -29.22 -8.50
N ASP A 283 -10.79 -29.38 -9.02
CA ASP A 283 -11.11 -30.46 -9.95
C ASP A 283 -10.32 -30.23 -11.25
N SER A 284 -9.01 -30.06 -11.12
CA SER A 284 -8.06 -30.18 -12.22
C SER A 284 -7.83 -31.67 -12.44
N GLY A 285 -8.79 -32.31 -13.12
CA GLY A 285 -8.50 -33.58 -13.80
C GLY A 285 -9.43 -34.77 -13.54
N LYS A 286 -10.76 -34.61 -13.53
CA LYS A 286 -11.67 -35.75 -13.80
C LYS A 286 -12.79 -35.47 -14.78
N ASP A 287 -13.25 -34.24 -14.89
CA ASP A 287 -14.11 -33.84 -15.99
C ASP A 287 -13.25 -33.18 -17.06
N ASN A 288 -12.49 -34.00 -17.77
CA ASN A 288 -12.29 -33.71 -19.18
C ASN A 288 -13.68 -34.03 -19.77
N PRO A 289 -14.54 -33.07 -20.12
CA PRO A 289 -15.57 -33.44 -21.06
C PRO A 289 -14.77 -34.03 -22.21
N GLN A 290 -15.02 -35.29 -22.58
CA GLN A 290 -14.79 -35.68 -23.95
C GLN A 290 -15.67 -34.70 -24.75
N LEU A 291 -15.16 -33.51 -25.03
CA LEU A 291 -15.62 -32.66 -26.12
C LEU A 291 -15.50 -33.59 -27.30
N GLY A 292 -16.63 -34.18 -27.69
CA GLY A 292 -16.70 -35.27 -28.65
C GLY A 292 -15.83 -34.88 -29.84
N ALA A 293 -14.79 -35.66 -30.08
CA ALA A 293 -13.65 -35.27 -30.91
C ALA A 293 -13.98 -35.07 -32.40
N ASP A 294 -15.26 -35.09 -32.83
CA ASP A 294 -15.58 -35.50 -34.20
C ASP A 294 -16.68 -34.70 -34.95
N THR A 295 -17.07 -33.46 -34.61
CA THR A 295 -18.17 -32.82 -35.40
C THR A 295 -18.14 -31.33 -35.75
N VAL A 296 -17.20 -30.50 -35.29
CA VAL A 296 -17.17 -29.08 -35.70
C VAL A 296 -16.05 -28.83 -36.72
N PRO A 297 -16.36 -28.53 -38.00
CA PRO A 297 -15.35 -28.16 -38.99
C PRO A 297 -14.71 -26.81 -38.62
N GLY A 298 -13.38 -26.75 -38.52
CA GLY A 298 -12.65 -25.53 -38.18
C GLY A 298 -11.17 -25.75 -37.83
N GLU A 299 -10.44 -24.66 -37.58
CA GLU A 299 -9.05 -24.68 -37.08
C GLU A 299 -9.05 -24.62 -35.55
N TRP A 300 -8.40 -25.62 -34.91
CA TRP A 300 -8.26 -25.65 -33.46
C TRP A 300 -7.11 -24.74 -33.01
N ILE A 301 -7.40 -23.82 -32.09
CA ILE A 301 -6.39 -22.93 -31.52
C ILE A 301 -6.02 -23.44 -30.13
N GLN A 302 -4.77 -23.89 -29.99
CA GLN A 302 -4.24 -24.36 -28.71
C GLN A 302 -3.54 -23.22 -27.96
N ALA A 303 -3.77 -23.13 -26.64
CA ALA A 303 -3.03 -22.22 -25.79
C ALA A 303 -1.55 -22.63 -25.70
N MET A 304 -0.64 -21.67 -25.91
CA MET A 304 0.82 -21.91 -25.84
C MET A 304 1.33 -22.12 -24.41
N MET A 305 0.54 -21.76 -23.40
CA MET A 305 0.91 -21.83 -21.99
C MET A 305 -0.29 -22.21 -21.13
N PRO A 306 -0.08 -22.97 -20.03
CA PRO A 306 -1.13 -23.20 -19.04
C PRO A 306 -1.50 -21.89 -18.35
N GLY A 307 -2.79 -21.70 -18.08
CA GLY A 307 -3.30 -20.49 -17.43
C GLY A 307 -4.79 -20.56 -17.16
N ARG A 308 -5.30 -19.53 -16.48
CA ARG A 308 -6.74 -19.32 -16.30
C ARG A 308 -7.24 -18.35 -17.36
N CYS A 309 -8.38 -18.65 -17.98
CA CYS A 309 -9.01 -17.76 -18.94
C CYS A 309 -9.40 -16.44 -18.25
N TYR A 310 -8.87 -15.32 -18.74
CA TYR A 310 -9.19 -14.00 -18.19
C TYR A 310 -10.44 -13.39 -18.87
N LYS A 311 -10.45 -13.40 -20.21
CA LYS A 311 -11.47 -12.81 -21.05
C LYS A 311 -11.54 -13.55 -22.37
N ILE A 312 -12.76 -13.71 -22.89
CA ILE A 312 -13.02 -14.13 -24.26
C ILE A 312 -13.27 -12.85 -25.08
N ASN A 313 -12.51 -12.65 -26.15
CA ASN A 313 -12.56 -11.43 -26.99
C ASN A 313 -13.41 -11.59 -28.25
N VAL A 314 -13.95 -12.77 -28.49
CA VAL A 314 -14.71 -13.14 -29.68
C VAL A 314 -16.00 -13.82 -29.26
N GLU A 315 -17.05 -13.58 -30.01
CA GLU A 315 -18.33 -14.28 -29.88
C GLU A 315 -18.52 -15.25 -31.05
N GLU A 316 -19.43 -16.20 -30.88
CA GLU A 316 -19.76 -17.13 -31.96
C GLU A 316 -20.32 -16.34 -33.16
N GLY A 317 -19.70 -16.51 -34.33
CA GLY A 317 -20.05 -15.78 -35.56
C GLY A 317 -19.13 -14.60 -35.89
N ASP A 318 -18.19 -14.24 -35.01
CA ASP A 318 -17.20 -13.20 -35.31
C ASP A 318 -16.24 -13.63 -36.42
N ILE A 319 -15.95 -12.69 -37.33
CA ILE A 319 -14.92 -12.88 -38.35
C ILE A 319 -13.58 -12.48 -37.74
N VAL A 320 -12.70 -13.46 -37.53
CA VAL A 320 -11.33 -13.27 -37.06
C VAL A 320 -10.35 -13.37 -38.22
N ASN A 321 -9.41 -12.43 -38.28
CA ASN A 321 -8.29 -12.54 -39.22
C ASN A 321 -7.21 -13.44 -38.62
N LYS A 322 -6.56 -14.23 -39.47
CA LYS A 322 -5.43 -15.07 -39.09
C LYS A 322 -4.15 -14.25 -38.87
#